data_AF-H2YWG0-F1
#
_entry.id   AF-H2YWG0-F1
#
_cell.length_a   1.000
_cell.length_b   1.000
_cell.length_c   1.000
_cell.angle_alpha   90.00
_cell.angle_beta   90.00
_cell.angle_gamma   90.00
#
_symmetry.space_group_name_H-M   'P 1'
#
loop_
_entity.id
_entity.type
_entity.pdbx_description
1 polymer ?
#
loop_
_entity_poly.entity_id
_entity_poly.type
_entity_poly.pdbx_seq_one_letter_code
_entity_poly.pdbx_strand_id
1 'polypeptide(L)'
;CSTDGDLIKPCIHKNFHCDQVVDCADRSDEWNCSCGANKYPCGCFYTEAGCNNTSEYPQCYDNYQGCNGLNDCNDWSDEENCMNDYECDCHKNNRTCPYGFFGMYKRMKCDRFNDCGDWADENNCGYDYQCDCHKKHGKCPFNAFGFYNQTEKCDGYNNCEMNQGMGKLSWKCKHGFDELNCTNRFYCKNGDLVSISSKKRCDGIVNCYDGLDELKSICKNRRFFCVNGSPTSVGLRKVENGIRDCSDGSDECPANSKKTSIFSSPFEMIKNPFLRAIIWLMGLVAMFGNSVVFVGSLISLRNRKDCVALVNHLFILNLSFSDFLMSVYLFSISIKGVMFSGTYCYHDLAWRSGSMCSFLGALVVISTEASALTMTMMTTFRLLTVRDPIGMMNVSRKIFPLTLILVWIISFLLGTIPLINYSSGFFVSSLWFPNHFYSKQSMSKADINQLIQRI
;
A
#
# COMPACT_ATOMS: atom_id res chain seq x y z
N CYS A 1 -1.42 25.36 68.48
CA CYS A 1 -0.70 24.32 69.23
C CYS A 1 -0.54 24.74 70.69
N SER A 2 -0.85 23.87 71.64
CA SER A 2 -0.62 24.07 73.07
C SER A 2 0.70 23.43 73.49
N THR A 3 1.79 24.18 73.40
CA THR A 3 3.07 23.72 73.95
C THR A 3 3.11 23.99 75.44
N ASP A 4 3.24 22.94 76.26
CA ASP A 4 3.51 23.08 77.69
C ASP A 4 4.86 23.80 77.88
N GLY A 5 4.81 25.09 78.21
CA GLY A 5 5.95 25.85 78.71
C GLY A 5 6.54 26.96 77.83
N ASP A 6 6.12 27.15 76.58
CA ASP A 6 6.64 28.23 75.72
C ASP A 6 5.71 29.44 75.60
N LEU A 7 6.27 30.65 75.78
CA LEU A 7 5.56 31.94 75.76
C LEU A 7 5.05 32.39 74.37
N ILE A 8 5.33 31.62 73.32
CA ILE A 8 4.87 31.89 71.95
C ILE A 8 4.15 30.65 71.44
N LYS A 9 2.82 30.72 71.33
CA LYS A 9 2.02 29.64 70.76
C LYS A 9 2.27 29.57 69.25
N PRO A 10 2.68 28.42 68.68
CA PRO A 10 2.71 28.24 67.24
C PRO A 10 1.28 28.34 66.70
N CYS A 11 1.08 29.27 65.76
CA CYS A 11 -0.17 29.40 65.01
C CYS A 11 -0.03 28.64 63.70
N ILE A 12 -0.97 27.74 63.45
CA ILE A 12 -1.13 27.09 62.16
C ILE A 12 -2.20 27.81 61.34
N HIS A 13 -2.18 27.60 60.02
CA HIS A 13 -3.22 28.14 59.15
C HIS A 13 -4.56 27.46 59.46
N LYS A 14 -5.68 28.17 59.35
CA LYS A 14 -7.02 27.60 59.63
C LYS A 14 -7.36 26.35 58.80
N ASN A 15 -6.73 26.22 57.63
CA ASN A 15 -6.91 25.05 56.75
C ASN A 15 -6.13 23.81 57.21
N PHE A 16 -5.19 23.96 58.13
CA PHE A 16 -4.39 22.88 58.73
C PHE A 16 -4.99 22.38 60.05
N HIS A 17 -6.24 22.75 60.31
CA HIS A 17 -7.00 22.25 61.45
C HIS A 17 -8.00 21.21 60.90
N CYS A 18 -7.90 19.97 61.37
CA CYS A 18 -8.67 18.82 60.87
C CYS A 18 -8.34 18.43 59.41
N ASP A 19 -7.08 18.51 59.01
CA ASP A 19 -6.64 18.13 57.66
C ASP A 19 -5.98 16.74 57.60
N GLN A 20 -6.03 15.99 58.70
CA GLN A 20 -5.44 14.67 58.90
C GLN A 20 -3.89 14.67 58.88
N VAL A 21 -3.27 15.85 58.96
CA VAL A 21 -1.82 16.02 59.08
C VAL A 21 -1.50 16.63 60.45
N VAL A 22 -0.44 16.13 61.08
CA VAL A 22 0.02 16.69 62.36
C VAL A 22 0.93 17.88 62.09
N ASP A 23 0.38 19.08 62.14
CA ASP A 23 1.09 20.36 62.03
C ASP A 23 1.43 20.96 63.41
N CYS A 24 0.70 20.57 64.46
CA CYS A 24 1.04 20.88 65.85
C CYS A 24 1.80 19.73 66.54
N ALA A 25 2.89 20.05 67.24
CA ALA A 25 3.69 19.05 67.97
C ALA A 25 2.90 18.30 69.06
N ASP A 26 1.87 18.95 69.64
CA ASP A 26 0.95 18.37 70.60
C ASP A 26 -0.30 17.74 69.94
N ARG A 27 -0.37 17.70 68.60
CA ARG A 27 -1.47 17.17 67.79
C ARG A 27 -2.82 17.84 68.04
N SER A 28 -2.82 19.00 68.68
CA SER A 28 -4.04 19.72 69.07
C SER A 28 -4.84 20.29 67.91
N ASP A 29 -4.23 20.36 66.73
CA ASP A 29 -4.81 20.76 65.46
C ASP A 29 -5.79 19.74 64.87
N GLU A 30 -5.65 18.48 65.27
CA GLU A 30 -6.51 17.37 64.83
C GLU A 30 -7.51 16.94 65.91
N TRP A 31 -7.69 17.74 66.98
CA TRP A 31 -8.63 17.45 68.07
C TRP A 31 -10.04 18.00 67.80
N ASN A 32 -11.06 17.25 68.24
CA ASN A 32 -12.47 17.66 68.19
C ASN A 32 -12.96 17.99 66.76
N CYS A 33 -12.48 17.21 65.79
CA CYS A 33 -12.82 17.32 64.38
C CYS A 33 -14.05 16.47 64.04
N SER A 34 -14.96 17.00 63.23
CA SER A 34 -16.04 16.22 62.62
C SER A 34 -15.71 15.93 61.16
N CYS A 35 -16.06 14.73 60.67
CA CYS A 35 -15.90 14.42 59.26
C CYS A 35 -16.71 15.42 58.42
N GLY A 36 -16.05 16.02 57.41
CA GLY A 36 -16.69 16.96 56.49
C GLY A 36 -17.86 16.34 55.72
N ALA A 37 -18.62 17.17 55.00
CA ALA A 37 -19.75 16.70 54.21
C ALA A 37 -19.35 15.57 53.25
N ASN A 38 -20.09 14.45 53.26
CA ASN A 38 -19.87 13.21 52.49
C ASN A 38 -18.70 12.30 52.93
N LYS A 39 -18.15 12.51 54.13
CA LYS A 39 -17.16 11.62 54.73
C LYS A 39 -17.71 10.93 55.97
N TYR A 40 -17.34 9.66 56.17
CA TYR A 40 -17.79 8.80 57.26
C TYR A 40 -16.62 8.53 58.22
N PRO A 41 -16.85 8.51 59.54
CA PRO A 41 -15.80 8.20 60.51
C PRO A 41 -15.48 6.70 60.52
N CYS A 42 -14.19 6.37 60.53
CA CYS A 42 -13.67 5.05 60.87
C CYS A 42 -13.93 4.76 62.37
N GLY A 43 -14.09 3.50 62.75
CA GLY A 43 -14.44 3.08 64.11
C GLY A 43 -13.31 3.20 65.12
N CYS A 44 -12.06 3.03 64.69
CA CYS A 44 -10.86 3.09 65.52
C CYS A 44 -9.60 3.50 64.75
N PHE A 45 -8.72 4.25 65.41
CA PHE A 45 -7.39 4.57 64.89
C PHE A 45 -6.32 3.66 65.54
N TYR A 46 -5.55 2.94 64.73
CA TYR A 46 -4.44 2.10 65.20
C TYR A 46 -3.15 2.92 65.36
N THR A 47 -2.59 2.93 66.57
CA THR A 47 -1.22 3.42 66.84
C THR A 47 -0.29 2.24 67.14
N GLU A 48 1.01 2.50 67.30
CA GLU A 48 1.99 1.49 67.76
C GLU A 48 1.62 0.84 69.11
N ALA A 49 0.68 1.44 69.87
CA ALA A 49 0.16 0.93 71.14
C ALA A 49 -1.20 0.20 71.05
N GLY A 50 -1.76 0.02 69.84
CA GLY A 50 -3.04 -0.64 69.60
C GLY A 50 -4.19 0.32 69.26
N CYS A 51 -5.40 -0.25 69.14
CA CYS A 51 -6.65 0.45 68.82
C CYS A 51 -7.15 1.28 70.01
N ASN A 52 -7.30 2.59 69.84
CA ASN A 52 -7.81 3.49 70.87
C ASN A 52 -9.15 4.11 70.43
N ASN A 53 -10.25 3.70 71.09
CA ASN A 53 -11.64 4.06 70.75
C ASN A 53 -12.06 5.48 71.19
N THR A 54 -11.10 6.36 71.46
CA THR A 54 -11.41 7.71 71.92
C THR A 54 -11.91 8.54 70.74
N SER A 55 -13.11 9.10 70.89
CA SER A 55 -13.82 10.02 69.98
C SER A 55 -13.09 11.32 69.65
N GLU A 56 -11.78 11.37 69.90
CA GLU A 56 -10.89 12.53 69.78
C GLU A 56 -10.19 12.62 68.41
N TYR A 57 -10.21 11.57 67.58
CA TYR A 57 -9.51 11.51 66.27
C TYR A 57 -10.25 10.63 65.21
N PRO A 58 -11.32 11.10 64.54
CA PRO A 58 -11.94 10.30 63.50
C PRO A 58 -11.12 10.36 62.20
N GLN A 59 -10.41 9.28 61.87
CA GLN A 59 -10.00 9.03 60.47
C GLN A 59 -11.29 8.93 59.66
N CYS A 60 -11.40 9.64 58.54
CA CYS A 60 -12.62 9.67 57.75
C CYS A 60 -12.39 9.10 56.37
N TYR A 61 -13.30 8.25 55.91
CA TYR A 61 -13.31 7.68 54.56
C TYR A 61 -14.44 8.30 53.73
N ASP A 62 -14.25 8.42 52.42
CA ASP A 62 -15.27 8.89 51.50
C ASP A 62 -16.32 7.80 51.20
N ASN A 63 -17.49 8.20 50.71
CA ASN A 63 -18.55 7.24 50.34
C ASN A 63 -18.12 6.18 49.28
N TYR A 64 -17.11 6.47 48.45
CA TYR A 64 -16.59 5.50 47.48
C TYR A 64 -15.52 4.56 48.07
N GLN A 65 -15.02 4.89 49.27
CA GLN A 65 -14.09 4.08 50.05
C GLN A 65 -14.82 3.09 50.95
N GLY A 66 -16.05 3.39 51.35
CA GLY A 66 -16.89 2.40 52.01
C GLY A 66 -17.26 1.25 51.09
N CYS A 67 -17.17 0.02 51.57
CA CYS A 67 -17.57 -1.19 50.85
C CYS A 67 -16.82 -1.36 49.51
N ASN A 68 -15.51 -1.09 49.47
CA ASN A 68 -14.77 -0.99 48.22
C ASN A 68 -13.73 -2.10 47.96
N GLY A 69 -13.39 -2.95 48.93
CA GLY A 69 -12.34 -3.95 48.77
C GLY A 69 -11.05 -3.70 49.54
N LEU A 70 -10.90 -2.51 50.10
CA LEU A 70 -9.65 -1.98 50.61
C LEU A 70 -9.88 -1.54 52.04
N ASN A 71 -8.97 -1.94 52.92
CA ASN A 71 -8.98 -1.46 54.29
C ASN A 71 -8.42 -0.01 54.33
N ASP A 72 -9.24 0.96 53.94
CA ASP A 72 -8.90 2.39 53.92
C ASP A 72 -8.86 2.95 55.36
N CYS A 73 -9.56 2.33 56.31
CA CYS A 73 -9.56 2.73 57.72
C CYS A 73 -8.50 2.04 58.60
N ASN A 74 -7.71 1.11 58.05
CA ASN A 74 -6.77 0.22 58.76
C ASN A 74 -7.38 -0.71 59.83
N ASP A 75 -8.59 -0.45 60.30
CA ASP A 75 -9.34 -1.22 61.30
C ASP A 75 -10.54 -2.00 60.71
N TRP A 76 -10.72 -1.96 59.38
CA TRP A 76 -11.84 -2.53 58.62
C TRP A 76 -13.22 -1.90 58.85
N SER A 77 -13.30 -0.74 59.51
CA SER A 77 -14.58 -0.08 59.78
C SER A 77 -15.28 0.44 58.53
N ASP A 78 -14.53 0.82 57.50
CA ASP A 78 -15.05 1.20 56.18
C ASP A 78 -15.72 0.04 55.44
N GLU A 79 -15.44 -1.19 55.86
CA GLU A 79 -15.96 -2.44 55.30
C GLU A 79 -16.96 -3.13 56.25
N GLU A 80 -17.24 -2.51 57.41
CA GLU A 80 -18.20 -3.01 58.38
C GLU A 80 -19.62 -2.56 58.01
N ASN A 81 -20.60 -3.46 58.14
CA ASN A 81 -22.02 -3.19 57.88
C ASN A 81 -22.34 -2.80 56.41
N CYS A 82 -21.55 -3.29 55.47
CA CYS A 82 -21.89 -3.25 54.05
C CYS A 82 -23.14 -4.08 53.79
N MET A 83 -24.12 -3.48 53.12
CA MET A 83 -25.34 -4.18 52.72
C MET A 83 -24.94 -5.22 51.66
N ASN A 84 -24.74 -6.47 52.11
CA ASN A 84 -24.32 -7.61 51.30
C ASN A 84 -25.21 -7.75 50.05
N ASP A 85 -24.76 -7.27 48.89
CA ASP A 85 -25.53 -7.34 47.64
C ASP A 85 -25.45 -8.73 46.98
N TYR A 86 -24.59 -9.64 47.48
CA TYR A 86 -24.53 -11.06 47.12
C TYR A 86 -23.75 -11.89 48.16
N GLU A 87 -24.14 -13.15 48.34
CA GLU A 87 -23.52 -14.10 49.28
C GLU A 87 -23.08 -15.34 48.50
N CYS A 88 -21.78 -15.69 48.58
CA CYS A 88 -21.24 -16.90 47.95
C CYS A 88 -21.97 -18.15 48.47
N ASP A 89 -22.10 -19.17 47.63
CA ASP A 89 -22.83 -20.38 48.02
C ASP A 89 -22.10 -21.18 49.11
N CYS A 90 -20.79 -20.99 49.28
CA CYS A 90 -20.03 -21.54 50.40
C CYS A 90 -20.50 -21.02 51.78
N HIS A 91 -20.95 -19.76 51.87
CA HIS A 91 -21.52 -19.18 53.11
C HIS A 91 -22.92 -19.73 53.41
N LYS A 92 -23.79 -19.82 52.39
CA LYS A 92 -25.14 -20.41 52.54
C LYS A 92 -25.11 -21.87 53.01
N ASN A 93 -24.05 -22.60 52.66
CA ASN A 93 -23.91 -24.03 52.94
C ASN A 93 -22.99 -24.34 54.14
N ASN A 94 -22.59 -23.34 54.94
CA ASN A 94 -21.67 -23.51 56.09
C ASN A 94 -20.36 -24.24 55.72
N ARG A 95 -19.82 -24.00 54.52
CA ARG A 95 -18.55 -24.57 54.06
C ARG A 95 -17.42 -23.56 54.24
N THR A 96 -16.20 -24.05 54.42
CA THR A 96 -14.99 -23.21 54.44
C THR A 96 -14.75 -22.63 53.05
N CYS A 97 -14.96 -21.33 52.89
CA CYS A 97 -14.59 -20.58 51.68
C CYS A 97 -13.04 -20.44 51.60
N PRO A 98 -12.47 -20.18 50.40
CA PRO A 98 -11.04 -19.98 50.25
C PRO A 98 -10.51 -18.91 51.22
N TYR A 99 -9.43 -19.23 51.93
CA TYR A 99 -8.85 -18.37 52.97
C TYR A 99 -8.43 -17.00 52.43
N GLY A 100 -9.00 -15.92 52.97
CA GLY A 100 -8.38 -14.58 52.91
C GLY A 100 -9.29 -13.38 52.62
N PHE A 101 -10.51 -13.57 52.13
CA PHE A 101 -11.39 -12.44 51.78
C PHE A 101 -12.54 -12.30 52.80
N PHE A 102 -12.35 -11.40 53.76
CA PHE A 102 -13.40 -10.96 54.69
C PHE A 102 -14.09 -9.73 54.11
N GLY A 103 -15.05 -9.93 53.20
CA GLY A 103 -15.84 -8.83 52.63
C GLY A 103 -16.15 -9.06 51.15
N MET A 104 -17.43 -9.06 50.80
CA MET A 104 -17.94 -9.27 49.44
C MET A 104 -18.42 -7.93 48.88
N TYR A 105 -17.68 -7.38 47.94
CA TYR A 105 -17.91 -6.02 47.44
C TYR A 105 -18.72 -6.05 46.16
N LYS A 106 -19.64 -5.10 45.97
CA LYS A 106 -20.49 -4.98 44.77
C LYS A 106 -19.71 -5.01 43.45
N ARG A 107 -18.42 -4.59 43.47
CA ARG A 107 -17.52 -4.56 42.30
C ARG A 107 -17.00 -5.93 41.87
N MET A 108 -16.94 -6.89 42.78
CA MET A 108 -16.49 -8.27 42.52
C MET A 108 -17.63 -9.16 41.99
N LYS A 109 -18.84 -8.60 41.85
CA LYS A 109 -19.94 -9.29 41.17
C LYS A 109 -19.86 -8.98 39.68
N CYS A 110 -19.79 -10.02 38.86
CA CYS A 110 -19.75 -9.89 37.40
C CYS A 110 -18.50 -9.17 36.88
N ASP A 111 -17.34 -9.40 37.50
CA ASP A 111 -16.05 -8.83 37.08
C ASP A 111 -15.17 -9.84 36.30
N ARG A 112 -15.71 -11.04 36.01
CA ARG A 112 -15.07 -12.16 35.32
C ARG A 112 -14.01 -12.90 36.14
N PHE A 113 -13.85 -12.57 37.41
CA PHE A 113 -12.97 -13.29 38.34
C PHE A 113 -13.79 -14.19 39.27
N ASN A 114 -13.15 -15.23 39.80
CA ASN A 114 -13.77 -16.16 40.73
C ASN A 114 -13.28 -15.82 42.14
N ASP A 115 -13.84 -14.77 42.70
CA ASP A 115 -13.51 -14.26 44.02
C ASP A 115 -14.15 -15.13 45.11
N CYS A 116 -15.31 -15.72 44.84
CA CYS A 116 -15.96 -16.66 45.75
C CYS A 116 -15.30 -18.06 45.82
N GLY A 117 -14.44 -18.41 44.86
CA GLY A 117 -13.88 -19.77 44.69
C GLY A 117 -14.87 -20.80 44.12
N ASP A 118 -16.17 -20.59 44.26
CA ASP A 118 -17.26 -21.40 43.73
C ASP A 118 -18.03 -20.75 42.56
N TRP A 119 -17.56 -19.61 42.04
CA TRP A 119 -18.13 -18.82 40.94
C TRP A 119 -19.55 -18.26 41.20
N ALA A 120 -19.97 -18.21 42.47
CA ALA A 120 -21.29 -17.68 42.83
C ALA A 120 -21.45 -16.17 42.51
N ASP A 121 -20.36 -15.42 42.58
CA ASP A 121 -20.19 -14.01 42.20
C ASP A 121 -20.41 -13.72 40.71
N GLU A 122 -20.08 -14.67 39.83
CA GLU A 122 -20.21 -14.54 38.37
C GLU A 122 -21.49 -15.16 37.81
N ASN A 123 -22.33 -15.73 38.68
CA ASN A 123 -23.60 -16.31 38.27
C ASN A 123 -24.66 -15.22 38.03
N ASN A 124 -25.46 -15.41 36.98
CA ASN A 124 -26.59 -14.54 36.62
C ASN A 124 -26.20 -13.09 36.24
N CYS A 125 -25.03 -12.93 35.63
CA CYS A 125 -24.48 -11.64 35.18
C CYS A 125 -24.87 -11.23 33.74
N GLY A 126 -25.71 -12.02 33.07
CA GLY A 126 -26.14 -11.75 31.69
C GLY A 126 -25.09 -12.06 30.62
N TYR A 127 -24.03 -12.82 30.96
CA TYR A 127 -23.07 -13.32 29.98
C TYR A 127 -23.71 -14.33 29.03
N ASP A 128 -23.35 -14.24 27.74
CA ASP A 128 -23.92 -15.11 26.71
C ASP A 128 -23.31 -16.53 26.74
N TYR A 129 -22.03 -16.64 27.11
CA TYR A 129 -21.29 -17.90 27.04
C TYR A 129 -20.30 -18.07 28.19
N GLN A 130 -20.21 -19.32 28.67
CA GLN A 130 -19.22 -19.76 29.64
C GLN A 130 -18.02 -20.39 28.90
N CYS A 131 -16.80 -20.04 29.29
CA CYS A 131 -15.55 -20.67 28.91
C CYS A 131 -15.53 -22.09 29.50
N ASP A 132 -16.20 -23.03 28.84
CA ASP A 132 -16.39 -24.39 29.35
C ASP A 132 -15.37 -25.37 28.72
N CYS A 133 -14.51 -25.98 29.54
CA CYS A 133 -13.67 -27.12 29.14
C CYS A 133 -14.50 -28.39 28.86
N HIS A 134 -15.78 -28.44 29.26
CA HIS A 134 -16.61 -29.62 29.16
C HIS A 134 -17.47 -29.65 27.90
N LYS A 135 -17.03 -30.44 26.91
CA LYS A 135 -17.97 -31.27 26.13
C LYS A 135 -17.38 -32.45 25.35
N LYS A 136 -16.06 -32.64 25.27
CA LYS A 136 -15.48 -33.80 24.55
C LYS A 136 -14.38 -34.61 25.22
N HIS A 137 -13.69 -34.12 26.26
CA HIS A 137 -12.45 -34.79 26.72
C HIS A 137 -12.27 -34.91 28.24
N GLY A 138 -13.37 -35.15 28.96
CA GLY A 138 -13.44 -35.66 30.33
C GLY A 138 -12.20 -35.45 31.23
N LYS A 139 -12.35 -34.56 32.22
CA LYS A 139 -11.40 -34.16 33.28
C LYS A 139 -10.47 -33.00 32.88
N CYS A 140 -10.96 -31.78 33.10
CA CYS A 140 -10.11 -30.67 33.52
C CYS A 140 -9.93 -30.76 35.06
N PRO A 141 -8.71 -30.66 35.61
CA PRO A 141 -8.52 -30.49 37.04
C PRO A 141 -8.81 -29.01 37.34
N PHE A 142 -9.77 -28.78 38.24
CA PHE A 142 -10.28 -27.50 38.73
C PHE A 142 -11.32 -26.80 37.85
N ASN A 143 -12.33 -26.25 38.55
CA ASN A 143 -13.48 -25.47 38.07
C ASN A 143 -12.98 -24.14 37.49
N ALA A 144 -12.36 -24.26 36.33
CA ALA A 144 -11.82 -23.18 35.55
C ALA A 144 -12.91 -22.66 34.61
N PHE A 145 -13.80 -21.83 35.14
CA PHE A 145 -14.79 -21.13 34.32
C PHE A 145 -14.24 -19.76 33.94
N GLY A 146 -14.98 -19.03 33.14
CA GLY A 146 -14.66 -17.71 32.61
C GLY A 146 -15.86 -17.35 31.75
N PHE A 147 -16.09 -16.07 31.48
CA PHE A 147 -17.28 -15.66 30.73
C PHE A 147 -16.91 -14.72 29.60
N TYR A 148 -17.60 -14.89 28.47
CA TYR A 148 -17.44 -14.03 27.30
C TYR A 148 -18.78 -13.76 26.63
N ASN A 149 -18.87 -12.60 25.98
CA ASN A 149 -20.04 -12.14 25.28
C ASN A 149 -20.08 -12.68 23.84
N GLN A 150 -21.25 -12.64 23.20
CA GLN A 150 -21.38 -13.08 21.81
C GLN A 150 -20.48 -12.30 20.83
N THR A 151 -20.21 -11.03 21.11
CA THR A 151 -19.34 -10.16 20.30
C THR A 151 -17.86 -10.53 20.41
N GLU A 152 -17.49 -11.16 21.52
CA GLU A 152 -16.13 -11.60 21.86
C GLU A 152 -15.84 -13.00 21.28
N LYS A 153 -16.85 -13.66 20.70
CA LYS A 153 -16.68 -14.95 20.03
C LYS A 153 -15.99 -14.77 18.69
N CYS A 154 -14.91 -15.51 18.44
CA CYS A 154 -14.18 -15.46 17.18
C CYS A 154 -13.80 -14.01 16.81
N ASP A 155 -13.35 -13.19 17.76
CA ASP A 155 -12.94 -11.79 17.53
C ASP A 155 -11.44 -11.67 17.21
N GLY A 156 -10.65 -12.71 17.50
CA GLY A 156 -9.21 -12.82 17.27
C GLY A 156 -8.36 -12.73 18.53
N TYR A 157 -8.97 -12.51 19.70
CA TYR A 157 -8.30 -12.47 20.98
C TYR A 157 -8.78 -13.64 21.85
N ASN A 158 -7.91 -14.12 22.73
CA ASN A 158 -8.29 -15.13 23.69
C ASN A 158 -8.91 -14.44 24.91
N ASN A 159 -10.23 -14.33 24.93
CA ASN A 159 -10.94 -13.64 26.01
C ASN A 159 -11.21 -14.57 27.22
N CYS A 160 -10.88 -15.85 27.09
CA CYS A 160 -10.95 -16.86 28.14
C CYS A 160 -9.61 -17.06 28.88
N GLU A 161 -8.71 -16.07 28.87
CA GLU A 161 -7.39 -16.20 29.48
C GLU A 161 -7.46 -16.22 31.02
N MET A 162 -7.23 -17.40 31.61
CA MET A 162 -7.23 -17.57 33.06
C MET A 162 -5.93 -17.06 33.68
N ASN A 163 -6.00 -15.92 34.36
CA ASN A 163 -4.86 -15.32 35.06
C ASN A 163 -4.53 -15.96 36.43
N GLN A 164 -4.70 -17.28 36.59
CA GLN A 164 -4.27 -17.98 37.80
C GLN A 164 -3.51 -19.28 37.49
N GLY A 165 -2.19 -19.15 37.33
CA GLY A 165 -1.23 -20.15 37.81
C GLY A 165 -1.17 -21.52 37.14
N MET A 166 -1.81 -21.76 35.99
CA MET A 166 -1.71 -23.05 35.28
C MET A 166 -0.89 -22.96 33.99
N GLY A 167 0.41 -22.75 34.13
CA GLY A 167 1.40 -22.87 33.04
C GLY A 167 1.55 -24.27 32.42
N LYS A 168 0.58 -25.20 32.57
CA LYS A 168 0.66 -26.58 32.04
C LYS A 168 -0.61 -27.17 31.42
N LEU A 169 -1.78 -26.51 31.47
CA LEU A 169 -3.02 -27.06 30.86
C LEU A 169 -3.42 -26.46 29.50
N SER A 170 -2.62 -25.55 28.96
CA SER A 170 -2.81 -24.85 27.67
C SER A 170 -2.80 -25.76 26.41
N TRP A 171 -2.38 -27.03 26.51
CA TRP A 171 -2.15 -27.87 25.32
C TRP A 171 -3.41 -28.34 24.59
N LYS A 172 -4.60 -28.35 25.21
CA LYS A 172 -5.83 -28.85 24.56
C LYS A 172 -6.57 -27.79 23.74
N CYS A 173 -6.36 -26.51 24.00
CA CYS A 173 -7.00 -25.40 23.28
C CYS A 173 -5.96 -24.31 23.04
N LYS A 174 -5.13 -24.50 22.01
CA LYS A 174 -3.97 -23.64 21.68
C LYS A 174 -4.33 -22.16 21.48
N HIS A 175 -5.58 -21.86 21.16
CA HIS A 175 -6.04 -20.55 20.68
C HIS A 175 -7.07 -19.86 21.59
N GLY A 176 -7.50 -20.48 22.69
CA GLY A 176 -8.66 -20.01 23.47
C GLY A 176 -9.97 -20.73 23.08
N PHE A 177 -10.96 -20.74 23.97
CA PHE A 177 -12.23 -21.46 23.77
C PHE A 177 -13.21 -20.70 22.87
N ASP A 178 -13.24 -19.39 23.03
CA ASP A 178 -13.99 -18.41 22.25
C ASP A 178 -13.52 -18.34 20.78
N GLU A 179 -12.28 -18.77 20.50
CA GLU A 179 -11.68 -18.86 19.16
C GLU A 179 -11.80 -20.26 18.51
N LEU A 180 -12.61 -21.16 19.08
CA LEU A 180 -12.84 -22.49 18.49
C LEU A 180 -13.93 -22.48 17.40
N ASN A 181 -13.69 -23.27 16.34
CA ASN A 181 -14.65 -23.52 15.26
C ASN A 181 -15.05 -22.26 14.45
N CYS A 182 -14.15 -21.29 14.33
CA CYS A 182 -14.34 -20.10 13.51
C CYS A 182 -14.12 -20.42 12.02
N THR A 183 -15.19 -20.53 11.23
CA THR A 183 -15.12 -20.98 9.81
C THR A 183 -14.57 -19.93 8.83
N ASN A 184 -14.40 -18.67 9.26
CA ASN A 184 -13.98 -17.53 8.42
C ASN A 184 -12.80 -16.73 9.01
N ARG A 185 -11.89 -17.41 9.72
CA ARG A 185 -10.69 -16.79 10.30
C ARG A 185 -9.40 -17.43 9.82
N PHE A 186 -8.31 -16.66 9.86
CA PHE A 186 -6.95 -17.07 9.55
C PHE A 186 -6.11 -16.92 10.82
N TYR A 187 -5.45 -18.00 11.25
CA TYR A 187 -4.72 -18.04 12.52
C TYR A 187 -3.28 -17.56 12.33
N CYS A 188 -2.86 -16.59 13.15
CA CYS A 188 -1.47 -16.16 13.24
C CYS A 188 -0.66 -17.23 14.02
N LYS A 189 0.68 -17.29 13.86
CA LYS A 189 1.48 -18.25 14.65
C LYS A 189 1.87 -17.71 16.00
N ASN A 190 2.21 -16.42 16.06
CA ASN A 190 2.79 -15.78 17.22
C ASN A 190 2.10 -14.43 17.51
N GLY A 191 2.06 -14.08 18.80
CA GLY A 191 1.46 -12.86 19.32
C GLY A 191 0.12 -13.08 20.00
N ASP A 192 -0.37 -12.03 20.65
CA ASP A 192 -1.64 -12.06 21.42
C ASP A 192 -2.86 -12.13 20.49
N LEU A 193 -2.71 -11.65 19.25
CA LEU A 193 -3.70 -11.79 18.20
C LEU A 193 -3.67 -13.22 17.64
N VAL A 194 -4.62 -14.02 18.07
CA VAL A 194 -4.78 -15.43 17.73
C VAL A 194 -5.14 -15.62 16.26
N SER A 195 -6.09 -14.82 15.77
CA SER A 195 -6.61 -14.98 14.42
C SER A 195 -7.14 -13.66 13.86
N ILE A 196 -7.16 -13.54 12.54
CA ILE A 196 -7.75 -12.41 11.82
C ILE A 196 -8.91 -12.88 10.95
N SER A 197 -9.78 -11.96 10.52
CA SER A 197 -10.78 -12.27 9.51
C SER A 197 -10.12 -12.80 8.24
N SER A 198 -10.67 -13.85 7.63
CA SER A 198 -10.19 -14.39 6.35
C SER A 198 -10.16 -13.36 5.21
N LYS A 199 -10.86 -12.23 5.33
CA LYS A 199 -10.81 -11.12 4.36
C LYS A 199 -9.53 -10.28 4.47
N LYS A 200 -8.95 -10.19 5.67
CA LYS A 200 -7.70 -9.47 5.96
C LYS A 200 -6.46 -10.29 5.56
N ARG A 201 -6.63 -11.58 5.31
CA ARG A 201 -5.56 -12.43 4.78
C ARG A 201 -5.25 -12.05 3.33
N CYS A 202 -4.01 -11.71 3.03
CA CYS A 202 -3.58 -11.27 1.70
C CYS A 202 -4.34 -10.00 1.24
N ASP A 203 -4.58 -9.03 2.12
CA ASP A 203 -5.15 -7.72 1.80
C ASP A 203 -4.08 -6.66 1.48
N GLY A 204 -2.80 -6.98 1.71
CA GLY A 204 -1.64 -6.13 1.46
C GLY A 204 -1.19 -5.33 2.68
N ILE A 205 -1.83 -5.54 3.84
CA ILE A 205 -1.51 -4.90 5.11
C ILE A 205 -1.12 -6.01 6.09
N VAL A 206 -0.01 -5.82 6.80
CA VAL A 206 0.41 -6.76 7.84
C VAL A 206 -0.52 -6.59 9.05
N ASN A 207 -1.42 -7.55 9.28
CA ASN A 207 -2.33 -7.57 10.41
C ASN A 207 -1.85 -8.53 11.51
N CYS A 208 -1.19 -9.64 11.16
CA CYS A 208 -0.55 -10.51 12.15
C CYS A 208 0.81 -9.91 12.58
N TYR A 209 1.18 -10.04 13.86
CA TYR A 209 2.47 -9.57 14.39
C TYR A 209 3.70 -10.16 13.66
N ASP A 210 3.57 -11.39 13.17
CA ASP A 210 4.60 -12.12 12.44
C ASP A 210 4.56 -11.88 10.91
N GLY A 211 3.58 -11.12 10.40
CA GLY A 211 3.38 -10.87 8.97
C GLY A 211 3.03 -12.11 8.15
N LEU A 212 2.60 -13.21 8.80
CA LEU A 212 2.25 -14.44 8.09
C LEU A 212 1.06 -14.26 7.15
N ASP A 213 0.16 -13.33 7.45
CA ASP A 213 -1.02 -13.04 6.64
C ASP A 213 -0.70 -12.48 5.26
N GLU A 214 0.49 -11.90 5.08
CA GLU A 214 0.96 -11.32 3.81
C GLU A 214 2.17 -12.05 3.20
N LEU A 215 2.56 -13.20 3.76
CA LEU A 215 3.75 -13.91 3.33
C LEU A 215 3.61 -14.41 1.87
N LYS A 216 4.65 -14.19 1.06
CA LYS A 216 4.68 -14.57 -0.38
C LYS A 216 4.36 -16.03 -0.65
N SER A 217 4.77 -16.96 0.23
CA SER A 217 4.48 -18.39 0.09
C SER A 217 2.99 -18.71 0.22
N ILE A 218 2.25 -17.92 1.00
CA ILE A 218 0.83 -18.12 1.30
C ILE A 218 -0.05 -17.36 0.30
N CYS A 219 0.34 -16.14 -0.06
CA CYS A 219 -0.48 -15.22 -0.85
C CYS A 219 -0.19 -15.20 -2.36
N LYS A 220 0.71 -16.07 -2.86
CA LYS A 220 1.17 -16.12 -4.25
C LYS A 220 0.07 -16.10 -5.32
N ASN A 221 -1.08 -16.71 -5.03
CA ASN A 221 -2.20 -16.83 -5.99
C ASN A 221 -3.28 -15.76 -5.82
N ARG A 222 -3.18 -14.88 -4.82
CA ARG A 222 -4.19 -13.84 -4.53
C ARG A 222 -3.68 -12.42 -4.76
N ARG A 223 -2.37 -12.23 -4.69
CA ARG A 223 -1.70 -10.93 -4.87
C ARG A 223 -0.45 -11.05 -5.71
N PHE A 224 -0.04 -9.92 -6.27
CA PHE A 224 1.24 -9.75 -6.95
C PHE A 224 2.21 -9.00 -6.03
N PHE A 225 3.46 -9.48 -5.97
CA PHE A 225 4.48 -8.91 -5.09
C PHE A 225 5.40 -8.02 -5.91
N CYS A 226 5.50 -6.75 -5.52
CA CYS A 226 6.38 -5.79 -6.18
C CYS A 226 7.85 -6.22 -6.01
N VAL A 227 8.68 -6.02 -7.03
CA VAL A 227 10.08 -6.48 -7.01
C VAL A 227 10.90 -5.69 -5.98
N ASN A 228 10.66 -4.39 -5.86
CA ASN A 228 11.26 -3.50 -4.86
C ASN A 228 10.56 -3.54 -3.49
N GLY A 229 9.52 -4.38 -3.33
CA GLY A 229 8.79 -4.55 -2.06
C GLY A 229 7.99 -3.33 -1.57
N SER A 230 7.86 -2.27 -2.39
CA SER A 230 7.15 -1.04 -2.04
C SER A 230 6.03 -0.74 -3.05
N PRO A 231 4.74 -0.77 -2.66
CA PRO A 231 4.21 -1.47 -1.48
C PRO A 231 4.50 -2.99 -1.53
N THR A 232 4.35 -3.71 -0.41
CA THR A 232 4.67 -5.14 -0.30
C THR A 232 4.01 -5.98 -1.38
N SER A 233 2.73 -5.70 -1.67
CA SER A 233 1.98 -6.39 -2.70
C SER A 233 0.77 -5.59 -3.19
N VAL A 234 0.38 -5.83 -4.43
CA VAL A 234 -0.81 -5.26 -5.06
C VAL A 234 -1.82 -6.37 -5.40
N GLY A 235 -3.09 -6.02 -5.44
CA GLY A 235 -4.14 -6.97 -5.82
C GLY A 235 -4.00 -7.40 -7.28
N LEU A 236 -4.36 -8.65 -7.62
CA LEU A 236 -4.22 -9.16 -8.99
C LEU A 236 -4.99 -8.37 -10.05
N ARG A 237 -6.07 -7.67 -9.68
CA ARG A 237 -6.82 -6.79 -10.60
C ARG A 237 -6.03 -5.53 -11.00
N LYS A 238 -5.00 -5.19 -10.23
CA LYS A 238 -4.12 -4.05 -10.48
C LYS A 238 -2.92 -4.40 -11.36
N VAL A 239 -2.67 -5.68 -11.58
CA VAL A 239 -1.56 -6.16 -12.42
C VAL A 239 -1.91 -5.92 -13.88
N GLU A 240 -0.98 -5.29 -14.60
CA GLU A 240 -1.11 -4.90 -16.00
C GLU A 240 -2.42 -4.12 -16.29
N ASN A 241 -2.80 -3.22 -15.36
CA ASN A 241 -4.00 -2.38 -15.48
C ASN A 241 -3.68 -1.01 -16.11
N GLY A 242 -2.41 -0.75 -16.39
CA GLY A 242 -1.91 0.49 -16.93
C GLY A 242 -1.66 1.62 -15.92
N ILE A 243 -1.61 1.30 -14.64
CA ILE A 243 -1.36 2.23 -13.55
C ILE A 243 -0.25 1.64 -12.71
N ARG A 244 0.84 2.38 -12.57
CA ARG A 244 1.94 2.01 -11.68
C ARG A 244 1.46 2.05 -10.23
N ASP A 245 1.02 0.92 -9.70
CA ASP A 245 0.68 0.72 -8.28
C ASP A 245 1.93 0.29 -7.49
N CYS A 246 2.88 -0.42 -8.13
CA CYS A 246 4.20 -0.68 -7.53
C CYS A 246 5.16 0.49 -7.74
N SER A 247 5.93 0.88 -6.72
CA SER A 247 6.93 1.97 -6.84
C SER A 247 8.03 1.70 -7.85
N ASP A 248 8.15 0.50 -8.41
CA ASP A 248 9.08 0.13 -9.49
C ASP A 248 8.38 -0.14 -10.85
N GLY A 249 7.05 -0.16 -10.89
CA GLY A 249 6.26 -0.52 -12.08
C GLY A 249 6.28 -2.01 -12.44
N SER A 250 6.70 -2.88 -11.51
CA SER A 250 6.77 -4.33 -11.74
C SER A 250 5.40 -4.99 -11.94
N ASP A 251 4.34 -4.37 -11.44
CA ASP A 251 2.94 -4.74 -11.64
C ASP A 251 2.48 -4.57 -13.09
N GLU A 252 3.02 -3.59 -13.81
CA GLU A 252 2.71 -3.35 -15.22
C GLU A 252 3.56 -4.19 -16.17
N CYS A 253 4.76 -4.58 -15.72
CA CYS A 253 5.71 -5.35 -16.50
C CYS A 253 6.15 -6.64 -15.78
N PRO A 254 5.23 -7.57 -15.50
CA PRO A 254 5.57 -8.80 -14.77
C PRO A 254 6.43 -9.73 -15.63
N ALA A 255 7.38 -10.42 -14.99
CA ALA A 255 8.30 -11.36 -15.66
C ALA A 255 7.59 -12.53 -16.39
N ASN A 256 6.36 -12.84 -16.01
CA ASN A 256 5.54 -13.88 -16.64
C ASN A 256 4.40 -13.31 -17.50
N SER A 257 4.51 -12.06 -17.95
CA SER A 257 3.51 -11.44 -18.81
C SER A 257 3.31 -12.25 -20.09
N LYS A 258 2.06 -12.58 -20.38
CA LYS A 258 1.65 -13.23 -21.64
C LYS A 258 1.16 -12.23 -22.68
N LYS A 259 1.11 -10.93 -22.34
CA LYS A 259 0.67 -9.88 -23.24
C LYS A 259 1.74 -9.67 -24.30
N THR A 260 1.50 -10.16 -25.52
CA THR A 260 2.39 -9.95 -26.66
C THR A 260 1.59 -9.46 -27.85
N SER A 261 2.18 -8.58 -28.66
CA SER A 261 1.61 -8.21 -29.96
C SER A 261 2.22 -9.06 -31.08
N ILE A 262 1.75 -8.86 -32.31
CA ILE A 262 2.28 -9.53 -33.51
C ILE A 262 3.77 -9.21 -33.69
N PHE A 263 4.20 -7.99 -33.33
CA PHE A 263 5.56 -7.50 -33.59
C PHE A 263 6.41 -7.32 -32.34
N SER A 264 5.81 -7.02 -31.18
CA SER A 264 6.50 -6.68 -29.92
C SER A 264 6.12 -7.60 -28.76
N SER A 265 6.98 -7.62 -27.74
CA SER A 265 6.80 -8.38 -26.49
C SER A 265 7.16 -7.50 -25.29
N PRO A 266 6.87 -7.92 -24.04
CA PRO A 266 7.25 -7.16 -22.85
C PRO A 266 8.76 -6.94 -22.73
N PHE A 267 9.55 -7.88 -23.26
CA PHE A 267 11.01 -7.86 -23.13
C PHE A 267 11.69 -7.24 -24.36
N GLU A 268 11.10 -7.40 -25.54
CA GLU A 268 11.72 -7.00 -26.81
C GLU A 268 10.80 -6.10 -27.63
N MET A 269 11.36 -5.01 -28.16
CA MET A 269 10.68 -4.12 -29.10
C MET A 269 10.22 -4.85 -30.36
N ILE A 270 11.08 -5.73 -30.89
CA ILE A 270 10.78 -6.64 -32.01
C ILE A 270 10.97 -8.07 -31.51
N LYS A 271 9.86 -8.77 -31.27
CA LYS A 271 9.83 -10.11 -30.67
C LYS A 271 10.56 -11.16 -31.51
N ASN A 272 10.43 -11.07 -32.84
CA ASN A 272 10.99 -12.08 -33.74
C ASN A 272 12.48 -11.77 -34.05
N PRO A 273 13.43 -12.63 -33.64
CA PRO A 273 14.85 -12.40 -33.90
C PRO A 273 15.20 -12.39 -35.40
N PHE A 274 14.45 -13.12 -36.22
CA PHE A 274 14.64 -13.12 -37.68
C PHE A 274 14.32 -11.76 -38.29
N LEU A 275 13.19 -11.16 -37.88
CA LEU A 275 12.80 -9.82 -38.34
C LEU A 275 13.82 -8.77 -37.89
N ARG A 276 14.35 -8.89 -36.67
CA ARG A 276 15.40 -8.01 -36.15
C ARG A 276 16.67 -8.09 -37.01
N ALA A 277 17.09 -9.29 -37.41
CA ALA A 277 18.24 -9.47 -38.28
C ALA A 277 18.02 -8.86 -39.68
N ILE A 278 16.82 -9.03 -40.25
CA ILE A 278 16.46 -8.42 -41.55
C ILE A 278 16.50 -6.90 -41.49
N ILE A 279 15.96 -6.28 -40.44
CA ILE A 279 15.93 -4.81 -40.33
C ILE A 279 17.35 -4.24 -40.23
N TRP A 280 18.23 -4.90 -39.47
CA TRP A 280 19.66 -4.56 -39.43
C TRP A 280 20.31 -4.67 -40.81
N LEU A 281 20.08 -5.78 -41.51
CA LEU A 281 20.62 -6.01 -42.86
C LEU A 281 20.11 -4.95 -43.85
N MET A 282 18.80 -4.70 -43.89
CA MET A 282 18.18 -3.71 -44.75
C MET A 282 18.72 -2.30 -44.48
N GLY A 283 18.87 -1.93 -43.20
CA GLY A 283 19.43 -0.64 -42.80
C GLY A 283 20.87 -0.46 -43.30
N LEU A 284 21.74 -1.44 -43.09
CA LEU A 284 23.15 -1.37 -43.50
C LEU A 284 23.32 -1.34 -45.02
N VAL A 285 22.61 -2.23 -45.74
CA VAL A 285 22.65 -2.28 -47.20
C VAL A 285 22.12 -0.99 -47.81
N ALA A 286 20.99 -0.48 -47.31
CA ALA A 286 20.42 0.78 -47.79
C ALA A 286 21.33 1.97 -47.48
N MET A 287 21.92 2.04 -46.28
CA MET A 287 22.80 3.14 -45.89
C MET A 287 24.05 3.19 -46.77
N PHE A 288 24.72 2.06 -46.98
CA PHE A 288 25.92 2.00 -47.83
C PHE A 288 25.58 2.18 -49.31
N GLY A 289 24.59 1.44 -49.82
CA GLY A 289 24.20 1.47 -51.22
C GLY A 289 23.76 2.86 -51.67
N ASN A 290 22.89 3.53 -50.90
CA ASN A 290 22.44 4.87 -51.23
C ASN A 290 23.54 5.91 -51.10
N SER A 291 24.48 5.76 -50.14
CA SER A 291 25.64 6.66 -50.02
C SER A 291 26.54 6.59 -51.26
N VAL A 292 26.80 5.37 -51.79
CA VAL A 292 27.58 5.18 -53.02
C VAL A 292 26.86 5.81 -54.22
N VAL A 293 25.55 5.59 -54.36
CA VAL A 293 24.75 6.17 -55.46
C VAL A 293 24.73 7.70 -55.35
N PHE A 294 24.61 8.26 -54.14
CA PHE A 294 24.61 9.69 -53.90
C PHE A 294 25.95 10.34 -54.32
N VAL A 295 27.08 9.81 -53.84
CA VAL A 295 28.42 10.30 -54.19
C VAL A 295 28.70 10.13 -55.68
N GLY A 296 28.37 8.97 -56.26
CA GLY A 296 28.54 8.72 -57.69
C GLY A 296 27.71 9.66 -58.56
N SER A 297 26.49 10.00 -58.12
CA SER A 297 25.62 10.96 -58.80
C SER A 297 26.17 12.39 -58.71
N LEU A 298 26.72 12.81 -57.56
CA LEU A 298 27.40 14.11 -57.41
C LEU A 298 28.59 14.26 -58.36
N ILE A 299 29.45 13.24 -58.45
CA ILE A 299 30.61 13.26 -59.35
C ILE A 299 30.14 13.32 -60.81
N SER A 300 29.11 12.54 -61.17
CA SER A 300 28.55 12.51 -62.52
C SER A 300 27.92 13.85 -62.93
N LEU A 301 27.23 14.52 -62.00
CA LEU A 301 26.63 15.85 -62.22
C LEU A 301 27.68 16.92 -62.54
N ARG A 302 28.87 16.85 -61.92
CA ARG A 302 29.96 17.81 -62.14
C ARG A 302 30.54 17.74 -63.56
N ASN A 303 30.54 16.56 -64.17
CA ASN A 303 31.26 16.29 -65.42
C ASN A 303 30.36 16.30 -66.67
N ARG A 304 29.04 16.49 -66.54
CA ARG A 304 28.06 16.35 -67.63
C ARG A 304 27.49 17.70 -68.09
N LYS A 305 27.33 17.84 -69.41
CA LYS A 305 26.76 19.05 -70.05
C LYS A 305 25.38 18.80 -70.69
N ASP A 306 25.00 17.54 -70.91
CA ASP A 306 23.75 17.16 -71.55
C ASP A 306 22.56 17.37 -70.62
N CYS A 307 21.53 18.08 -71.10
CA CYS A 307 20.36 18.47 -70.30
C CYS A 307 19.57 17.27 -69.76
N VAL A 308 19.25 16.31 -70.63
CA VAL A 308 18.44 15.13 -70.27
C VAL A 308 19.17 14.24 -69.27
N ALA A 309 20.48 14.04 -69.48
CA ALA A 309 21.32 13.26 -68.56
C ALA A 309 21.47 13.95 -67.20
N LEU A 310 21.64 15.28 -67.19
CA LEU A 310 21.73 16.06 -65.96
C LEU A 310 20.45 15.93 -65.12
N VAL A 311 19.27 16.07 -65.73
CA VAL A 311 17.98 15.94 -65.06
C VAL A 311 17.77 14.52 -64.50
N ASN A 312 18.10 13.48 -65.27
CA ASN A 312 18.01 12.09 -64.80
C ASN A 312 18.93 11.81 -63.59
N HIS A 313 20.16 12.33 -63.60
CA HIS A 313 21.06 12.21 -62.44
C HIS A 313 20.62 13.03 -61.23
N LEU A 314 19.95 14.19 -61.44
CA LEU A 314 19.33 14.94 -60.35
C LEU A 314 18.20 14.15 -59.67
N PHE A 315 17.37 13.41 -60.42
CA PHE A 315 16.35 12.53 -59.85
C PHE A 315 16.97 11.38 -59.06
N ILE A 316 18.01 10.72 -59.59
CA ILE A 316 18.72 9.63 -58.90
C ILE A 316 19.38 10.14 -57.61
N LEU A 317 19.96 11.35 -57.63
CA LEU A 317 20.53 11.99 -56.45
C LEU A 317 19.47 12.18 -55.35
N ASN A 318 18.31 12.76 -55.69
CA ASN A 318 17.22 12.98 -54.72
C ASN A 318 16.63 11.67 -54.19
N LEU A 319 16.47 10.66 -55.05
CA LEU A 319 16.01 9.33 -54.65
C LEU A 319 16.98 8.69 -53.65
N SER A 320 18.28 8.70 -53.96
CA SER A 320 19.31 8.17 -53.06
C SER A 320 19.40 8.93 -51.73
N PHE A 321 19.19 10.24 -51.73
CA PHE A 321 19.17 11.04 -50.50
C PHE A 321 17.94 10.70 -49.63
N SER A 322 16.77 10.55 -50.26
CA SER A 322 15.55 10.17 -49.57
C SER A 322 15.63 8.77 -48.96
N ASP A 323 16.10 7.79 -49.72
CA ASP A 323 16.28 6.41 -49.23
C ASP A 323 17.40 6.31 -48.18
N PHE A 324 18.39 7.20 -48.23
CA PHE A 324 19.38 7.35 -47.15
C PHE A 324 18.73 7.82 -45.84
N LEU A 325 17.81 8.79 -45.87
CA LEU A 325 17.07 9.21 -44.67
C LEU A 325 16.23 8.06 -44.07
N MET A 326 15.60 7.23 -44.91
CA MET A 326 14.91 6.02 -44.47
C MET A 326 15.89 5.01 -43.82
N SER A 327 17.10 4.88 -44.34
CA SER A 327 18.13 4.01 -43.74
C SER A 327 18.57 4.49 -42.35
N VAL A 328 18.69 5.81 -42.14
CA VAL A 328 18.97 6.41 -40.83
C VAL A 328 17.85 6.09 -39.83
N TYR A 329 16.59 6.11 -40.27
CA TYR A 329 15.46 5.67 -39.45
C TYR A 329 15.58 4.20 -39.03
N LEU A 330 15.78 3.28 -39.99
CA LEU A 330 15.89 1.84 -39.70
C LEU A 330 17.06 1.52 -38.77
N PHE A 331 18.19 2.20 -38.96
CA PHE A 331 19.35 2.06 -38.10
C PHE A 331 19.06 2.56 -36.67
N SER A 332 18.39 3.70 -36.54
CA SER A 332 17.99 4.27 -35.24
C SER A 332 17.04 3.35 -34.47
N ILE A 333 16.05 2.76 -35.14
CA ILE A 333 15.14 1.77 -34.52
C ILE A 333 15.90 0.50 -34.12
N SER A 334 16.85 0.05 -34.96
CA SER A 334 17.67 -1.12 -34.68
C SER A 334 18.54 -0.94 -33.42
N ILE A 335 19.17 0.23 -33.27
CA ILE A 335 19.92 0.60 -32.07
C ILE A 335 19.02 0.59 -30.84
N LYS A 336 17.84 1.24 -30.93
CA LYS A 336 16.90 1.30 -29.80
C LYS A 336 16.34 -0.08 -29.44
N GLY A 337 16.13 -0.95 -30.43
CA GLY A 337 15.73 -2.33 -30.21
C GLY A 337 16.75 -3.13 -29.38
N VAL A 338 18.06 -2.90 -29.59
CA VAL A 338 19.11 -3.53 -28.76
C VAL A 338 19.20 -2.88 -27.38
N MET A 339 19.11 -1.55 -27.29
CA MET A 339 19.16 -0.82 -26.01
C MET A 339 18.05 -1.22 -25.04
N PHE A 340 16.85 -1.52 -25.56
CA PHE A 340 15.69 -1.88 -24.76
C PHE A 340 15.48 -3.40 -24.64
N SER A 341 16.43 -4.22 -25.08
CA SER A 341 16.34 -5.67 -25.00
C SER A 341 16.28 -6.13 -23.54
N GLY A 342 15.32 -7.00 -23.23
CA GLY A 342 15.05 -7.49 -21.87
C GLY A 342 14.19 -6.56 -20.99
N THR A 343 14.07 -5.26 -21.31
CA THR A 343 13.39 -4.28 -20.45
C THR A 343 12.42 -3.36 -21.20
N TYR A 344 12.05 -3.72 -22.42
CA TYR A 344 11.25 -2.87 -23.32
C TYR A 344 9.96 -2.33 -22.69
N CYS A 345 9.25 -3.14 -21.90
CA CYS A 345 7.99 -2.75 -21.26
C CYS A 345 8.12 -1.48 -20.41
N TYR A 346 9.22 -1.31 -19.65
CA TYR A 346 9.45 -0.12 -18.84
C TYR A 346 9.75 1.14 -19.67
N HIS A 347 10.31 0.94 -20.88
CA HIS A 347 10.71 2.02 -21.76
C HIS A 347 9.67 2.37 -22.83
N ASP A 348 8.68 1.52 -23.08
CA ASP A 348 7.71 1.67 -24.17
C ASP A 348 6.98 3.02 -24.11
N LEU A 349 6.41 3.35 -22.95
CA LEU A 349 5.65 4.58 -22.75
C LEU A 349 6.52 5.84 -22.92
N ALA A 350 7.70 5.85 -22.29
CA ALA A 350 8.64 6.97 -22.38
C ALA A 350 9.23 7.13 -23.79
N TRP A 351 9.48 6.02 -24.48
CA TRP A 351 9.98 6.01 -25.86
C TRP A 351 8.95 6.59 -26.83
N ARG A 352 7.71 6.08 -26.80
CA ARG A 352 6.63 6.49 -27.72
C ARG A 352 6.16 7.92 -27.50
N SER A 353 6.14 8.38 -26.25
CA SER A 353 5.81 9.79 -25.92
C SER A 353 6.97 10.74 -26.21
N GLY A 354 8.19 10.23 -26.29
CA GLY A 354 9.42 10.99 -26.46
C GLY A 354 9.52 11.76 -27.79
N SER A 355 10.29 12.86 -27.73
CA SER A 355 10.60 13.68 -28.91
C SER A 355 11.36 12.91 -29.98
N MET A 356 12.29 12.03 -29.59
CA MET A 356 13.08 11.22 -30.53
C MET A 356 12.23 10.27 -31.39
N CYS A 357 11.24 9.60 -30.79
CA CYS A 357 10.32 8.75 -31.56
C CYS A 357 9.47 9.58 -32.52
N SER A 358 9.04 10.79 -32.10
CA SER A 358 8.27 11.70 -32.94
C SER A 358 9.10 12.21 -34.14
N PHE A 359 10.37 12.59 -33.90
CA PHE A 359 11.31 13.01 -34.94
C PHE A 359 11.58 11.89 -35.95
N LEU A 360 11.87 10.68 -35.46
CA LEU A 360 12.08 9.51 -36.31
C LEU A 360 10.83 9.16 -37.14
N GLY A 361 9.64 9.33 -36.55
CA GLY A 361 8.36 9.18 -37.24
C GLY A 361 8.17 10.19 -38.38
N ALA A 362 8.49 11.46 -38.16
CA ALA A 362 8.46 12.46 -39.22
C ALA A 362 9.50 12.17 -40.31
N LEU A 363 10.73 11.78 -39.91
CA LEU A 363 11.82 11.44 -40.83
C LEU A 363 11.42 10.32 -41.81
N VAL A 364 10.80 9.24 -41.30
CA VAL A 364 10.34 8.15 -42.17
C VAL A 364 9.28 8.60 -43.15
N VAL A 365 8.26 9.35 -42.70
CA VAL A 365 7.19 9.85 -43.60
C VAL A 365 7.76 10.78 -44.67
N ILE A 366 8.64 11.73 -44.29
CA ILE A 366 9.29 12.63 -45.26
C ILE A 366 10.06 11.81 -46.30
N SER A 367 10.83 10.82 -45.86
CA SER A 367 11.64 9.97 -46.76
C SER A 367 10.78 9.10 -47.69
N THR A 368 9.73 8.46 -47.19
CA THR A 368 8.89 7.59 -48.04
C THR A 368 8.11 8.39 -49.06
N GLU A 369 7.57 9.55 -48.67
CA GLU A 369 6.83 10.43 -49.57
C GLU A 369 7.75 11.08 -50.62
N ALA A 370 8.93 11.57 -50.21
CA ALA A 370 9.88 12.16 -51.15
C ALA A 370 10.38 11.14 -52.17
N SER A 371 10.64 9.88 -51.76
CA SER A 371 11.01 8.80 -52.68
C SER A 371 9.85 8.46 -53.64
N ALA A 372 8.62 8.32 -53.14
CA ALA A 372 7.46 8.00 -53.96
C ALA A 372 7.17 9.08 -55.02
N LEU A 373 7.15 10.35 -54.61
CA LEU A 373 6.94 11.49 -55.51
C LEU A 373 8.11 11.68 -56.50
N THR A 374 9.35 11.41 -56.07
CA THR A 374 10.51 11.44 -56.98
C THR A 374 10.45 10.32 -58.02
N MET A 375 10.03 9.11 -57.63
CA MET A 375 9.84 7.99 -58.57
C MET A 375 8.72 8.26 -59.59
N THR A 376 7.61 8.87 -59.17
CA THR A 376 6.53 9.25 -60.10
C THR A 376 6.97 10.36 -61.06
N MET A 377 7.74 11.34 -60.58
CA MET A 377 8.33 12.37 -61.45
C MET A 377 9.37 11.79 -62.43
N MET A 378 10.19 10.84 -61.97
CA MET A 378 11.18 10.18 -62.82
C MET A 378 10.52 9.34 -63.91
N THR A 379 9.44 8.61 -63.59
CA THR A 379 8.71 7.78 -64.56
C THR A 379 7.95 8.64 -65.58
N THR A 380 7.30 9.73 -65.14
CA THR A 380 6.64 10.69 -66.04
C THR A 380 7.63 11.38 -66.97
N PHE A 381 8.79 11.82 -66.45
CA PHE A 381 9.86 12.38 -67.27
C PHE A 381 10.36 11.42 -68.35
N ARG A 382 10.58 10.15 -68.00
CA ARG A 382 10.98 9.10 -68.95
C ARG A 382 9.90 8.88 -70.02
N LEU A 383 8.63 8.82 -69.63
CA LEU A 383 7.52 8.65 -70.56
C LEU A 383 7.43 9.82 -71.56
N LEU A 384 7.57 11.07 -71.09
CA LEU A 384 7.55 12.25 -71.94
C LEU A 384 8.74 12.29 -72.90
N THR A 385 9.93 11.89 -72.44
CA THR A 385 11.14 11.81 -73.27
C THR A 385 11.02 10.77 -74.38
N VAL A 386 10.32 9.66 -74.13
CA VAL A 386 10.07 8.61 -75.15
C VAL A 386 8.96 9.03 -76.12
N ARG A 387 7.89 9.67 -75.64
CA ARG A 387 6.73 10.06 -76.45
C ARG A 387 7.00 11.26 -77.35
N ASP A 388 7.69 12.27 -76.84
CA ASP A 388 8.02 13.50 -77.58
C ASP A 388 9.47 13.97 -77.30
N PRO A 389 10.47 13.38 -78.00
CA PRO A 389 11.87 13.68 -77.76
C PRO A 389 12.25 15.12 -78.13
N ILE A 390 11.61 15.72 -79.14
CA ILE A 390 11.93 17.06 -79.64
C ILE A 390 11.32 18.13 -78.73
N GLY A 391 10.08 17.94 -78.27
CA GLY A 391 9.45 18.84 -77.30
C GLY A 391 10.23 18.92 -75.99
N MET A 392 10.75 17.79 -75.51
CA MET A 392 11.55 17.70 -74.27
C MET A 392 12.92 18.39 -74.34
N MET A 393 13.48 18.61 -75.53
CA MET A 393 14.70 19.40 -75.71
C MET A 393 14.49 20.90 -75.47
N ASN A 394 13.26 21.39 -75.67
CA ASN A 394 12.89 22.80 -75.53
C ASN A 394 12.37 23.16 -74.13
N VAL A 395 12.20 22.19 -73.24
CA VAL A 395 11.73 22.43 -71.87
C VAL A 395 12.81 23.16 -71.05
N SER A 396 12.42 24.20 -70.31
CA SER A 396 13.33 24.97 -69.49
C SER A 396 13.97 24.12 -68.38
N ARG A 397 15.29 24.12 -68.33
CA ARG A 397 16.10 23.41 -67.32
C ARG A 397 15.77 23.81 -65.88
N LYS A 398 15.17 24.98 -65.68
CA LYS A 398 14.78 25.51 -64.36
C LYS A 398 13.52 24.85 -63.80
N ILE A 399 12.69 24.22 -64.64
CA ILE A 399 11.43 23.60 -64.21
C ILE A 399 11.69 22.37 -63.34
N PHE A 400 12.65 21.52 -63.70
CA PHE A 400 12.98 20.30 -62.96
C PHE A 400 13.44 20.52 -61.51
N PRO A 401 14.43 21.38 -61.21
CA PRO A 401 14.80 21.67 -59.82
C PRO A 401 13.64 22.34 -59.05
N LEU A 402 12.81 23.16 -59.71
CA LEU A 402 11.62 23.74 -59.08
C LEU A 402 10.59 22.66 -58.69
N THR A 403 10.34 21.67 -59.56
CA THR A 403 9.45 20.55 -59.23
C THR A 403 10.00 19.68 -58.09
N LEU A 404 11.33 19.50 -58.00
CA LEU A 404 11.95 18.77 -56.89
C LEU A 404 11.83 19.53 -55.57
N ILE A 405 12.01 20.85 -55.57
CA ILE A 405 11.77 21.69 -54.39
C ILE A 405 10.32 21.55 -53.92
N LEU A 406 9.35 21.57 -54.86
CA LEU A 406 7.94 21.36 -54.53
C LEU A 406 7.68 19.97 -53.92
N VAL A 407 8.31 18.91 -54.46
CA VAL A 407 8.23 17.56 -53.89
C VAL A 407 8.70 17.57 -52.44
N TRP A 408 9.87 18.15 -52.15
CA TRP A 408 10.38 18.24 -50.78
C TRP A 408 9.46 19.05 -49.87
N ILE A 409 8.93 20.19 -50.34
CA ILE A 409 7.98 21.00 -49.56
C ILE A 409 6.74 20.18 -49.19
N ILE A 410 6.17 19.44 -50.15
CA ILE A 410 5.00 18.58 -49.92
C ILE A 410 5.34 17.46 -48.92
N SER A 411 6.49 16.79 -49.08
CA SER A 411 6.93 15.73 -48.17
C SER A 411 7.18 16.24 -46.75
N PHE A 412 7.80 17.42 -46.61
CA PHE A 412 7.99 18.08 -45.30
C PHE A 412 6.68 18.48 -44.66
N LEU A 413 5.73 19.03 -45.41
CA LEU A 413 4.39 19.32 -44.92
C LEU A 413 3.72 18.04 -44.43
N LEU A 414 3.63 17.01 -45.26
CA LEU A 414 3.00 15.73 -44.89
C LEU A 414 3.65 15.06 -43.68
N GLY A 415 4.99 15.08 -43.58
CA GLY A 415 5.70 14.45 -42.47
C GLY A 415 5.70 15.25 -41.17
N THR A 416 5.51 16.57 -41.23
CA THR A 416 5.43 17.42 -40.03
C THR A 416 4.00 17.70 -39.56
N ILE A 417 2.97 17.49 -40.40
CA ILE A 417 1.56 17.53 -39.98
C ILE A 417 1.31 16.74 -38.68
N PRO A 418 1.81 15.51 -38.52
CA PRO A 418 1.74 14.74 -37.27
C PRO A 418 2.37 15.42 -36.05
N LEU A 419 3.31 16.36 -36.21
CA LEU A 419 4.01 17.04 -35.12
C LEU A 419 3.28 18.30 -34.65
N ILE A 420 2.37 18.84 -35.44
CA ILE A 420 1.67 20.08 -35.12
C ILE A 420 0.63 19.80 -34.04
N ASN A 421 0.76 20.55 -32.95
CA ASN A 421 0.03 20.39 -31.69
C ASN A 421 -1.44 20.88 -31.78
N TYR A 422 -2.14 20.62 -32.88
CA TYR A 422 -3.59 20.80 -32.92
C TYR A 422 -4.20 19.69 -32.07
N SER A 423 -5.16 20.09 -31.22
CA SER A 423 -5.96 19.27 -30.31
C SER A 423 -6.85 18.21 -31.01
N SER A 424 -6.41 17.70 -32.15
CA SER A 424 -7.05 16.71 -33.00
C SER A 424 -6.04 15.60 -33.32
N GLY A 425 -5.71 14.78 -32.31
CA GLY A 425 -6.09 13.37 -32.29
C GLY A 425 -5.52 12.38 -33.33
N PHE A 426 -5.14 12.78 -34.53
CA PHE A 426 -5.18 11.86 -35.68
C PHE A 426 -3.87 11.13 -35.97
N PHE A 427 -2.73 11.67 -35.53
CA PHE A 427 -1.42 11.01 -35.68
C PHE A 427 -0.66 10.84 -34.36
N VAL A 428 -1.11 11.52 -33.31
CA VAL A 428 -0.45 11.57 -32.00
C VAL A 428 -1.29 10.95 -30.88
N SER A 429 -2.61 10.73 -31.07
CA SER A 429 -3.50 10.27 -29.99
C SER A 429 -4.24 8.97 -30.27
N SER A 430 -4.31 8.49 -31.50
CA SER A 430 -4.97 7.22 -31.78
C SER A 430 -4.45 6.59 -33.06
N LEU A 431 -3.43 5.74 -32.93
CA LEU A 431 -3.56 4.43 -33.58
C LEU A 431 -4.63 3.69 -32.79
N TRP A 432 -5.66 3.18 -33.46
CA TRP A 432 -6.40 2.04 -32.93
C TRP A 432 -5.40 0.88 -32.91
N PHE A 433 -4.66 0.77 -31.82
CA PHE A 433 -3.88 -0.40 -31.47
C PHE A 433 -4.28 -0.74 -30.04
N PRO A 434 -4.62 -2.01 -29.76
CA PRO A 434 -4.81 -2.42 -28.39
C PRO A 434 -3.47 -2.25 -27.68
N ASN A 435 -3.31 -1.17 -26.89
CA ASN A 435 -2.18 -1.06 -25.99
C ASN A 435 -2.41 -2.07 -24.87
N HIS A 436 -1.98 -3.31 -25.10
CA HIS A 436 -2.43 -4.45 -24.32
C HIS A 436 -1.93 -4.39 -22.88
N PHE A 437 -0.83 -3.69 -22.63
CA PHE A 437 -0.23 -3.54 -21.30
C PHE A 437 -1.03 -2.61 -20.38
N TYR A 438 -1.79 -1.66 -20.95
CA TYR A 438 -2.51 -0.63 -20.19
C TYR A 438 -4.03 -0.76 -20.39
N SER A 439 -4.86 -0.55 -19.35
CA SER A 439 -6.32 -0.74 -19.46
C SER A 439 -7.03 0.27 -20.35
N LYS A 440 -6.46 1.48 -20.53
CA LYS A 440 -7.02 2.52 -21.40
C LYS A 440 -6.42 2.42 -22.80
N GLN A 441 -7.29 2.05 -23.75
CA GLN A 441 -6.94 1.87 -25.17
C GLN A 441 -6.89 3.18 -25.96
N SER A 442 -7.28 4.31 -25.37
CA SER A 442 -7.16 5.65 -25.95
C SER A 442 -6.87 6.69 -24.86
N MET A 443 -5.77 7.42 -25.00
CA MET A 443 -5.39 8.55 -24.13
C MET A 443 -4.68 9.61 -24.96
N SER A 444 -4.94 10.89 -24.70
CA SER A 444 -4.23 11.96 -25.40
C SER A 444 -2.77 12.05 -24.93
N LYS A 445 -1.86 12.53 -25.78
CA LYS A 445 -0.45 12.75 -25.39
C LYS A 445 -0.30 13.73 -24.22
N ALA A 446 -1.25 14.66 -24.06
CA ALA A 446 -1.31 15.55 -22.90
C ALA A 446 -1.66 14.78 -21.61
N ASP A 447 -2.62 13.87 -21.66
CA ASP A 447 -2.98 13.01 -20.52
C ASP A 447 -1.86 12.03 -20.17
N ILE A 448 -1.14 11.51 -21.19
CA ILE A 448 0.04 10.65 -21.00
C ILE A 448 1.18 11.43 -20.33
N ASN A 449 1.46 12.67 -20.75
CA ASN A 449 2.48 13.50 -20.12
C ASN A 449 2.12 13.84 -18.67
N GLN A 450 0.85 14.08 -18.36
CA GLN A 450 0.38 14.24 -16.97
C GLN A 450 0.51 12.94 -16.17
N LEU A 451 0.30 11.78 -16.79
CA LEU A 451 0.54 10.48 -16.17
C LEU A 451 2.02 10.26 -15.87
N ILE A 452 2.91 10.57 -16.81
CA ILE A 452 4.38 10.48 -16.63
C ILE A 452 4.86 11.39 -15.49
N GLN A 453 4.21 12.54 -15.26
CA GLN A 453 4.53 13.41 -14.11
C GLN A 453 3.92 12.95 -12.78
N ARG A 454 2.96 12.02 -12.81
CA ARG A 454 2.35 11.40 -11.61
C ARG A 454 2.95 10.02 -11.28
N ILE A 455 3.54 9.36 -12.28
CA ILE A 455 4.40 8.16 -12.20
C ILE A 455 5.75 8.54 -11.61
#